data_AF-H0E111-F1
#
_entry.id   AF-H0E111-F1
#
_cell.length_a   1.000
_cell.length_b   1.000
_cell.length_c   1.000
_cell.angle_alpha   90.00
_cell.angle_beta   90.00
_cell.angle_gamma   90.00
#
_symmetry.space_group_name_H-M   'P 1'
#
loop_
_entity.id
_entity.type
_entity.pdbx_description
1 polymer ?
#
loop_
_entity_poly.entity_id
_entity_poly.type
_entity_poly.pdbx_seq_one_letter_code
_entity_poly.pdbx_strand_id
1 'polypeptide(L)'
;MRFDWMFSPVEWLDGRLEAWATGAPLAVALIAALLLGLRHASDPDHLMAIATLQGTGGAPARGAARLGAWWGVGHATTMVAIGVPLIALDGRLPAPVQAWAERLVGVLIVALALRAAARWWRGRAARADDPVIAARGADFADAGTRAPAGEGIAADRRPAAGVAPPAGPPSRTPLAAFAIGVLHGLAGTGAIVLLVLAALPSTATAYLALLVFAPMSVVSMAACSAAWGWLGGRVSRSRLVGDVFAVAASSFAVAFGVWYVAAV
;
A
#
# COMPACT_ATOMS: atom_id res chain seq x y z
N MET A 1 35.06 39.49 41.55
CA MET A 1 33.59 39.64 41.50
C MET A 1 33.06 38.49 40.64
N ARG A 2 32.25 37.58 41.20
CA ARG A 2 31.71 36.41 40.49
C ARG A 2 30.50 36.84 39.65
N PHE A 3 30.52 36.52 38.35
CA PHE A 3 29.47 36.87 37.38
C PHE A 3 28.31 35.87 37.36
N ASP A 4 28.26 34.94 38.31
CA ASP A 4 27.28 33.86 38.41
C ASP A 4 25.82 34.36 38.40
N TRP A 5 25.56 35.58 38.89
CA TRP A 5 24.22 36.19 38.86
C TRP A 5 23.75 36.53 37.43
N MET A 6 24.68 36.76 36.51
CA MET A 6 24.39 37.11 35.11
C MET A 6 24.01 35.87 34.30
N PHE A 7 24.56 34.71 34.65
CA PHE A 7 24.31 33.42 33.98
C PHE A 7 23.22 32.59 34.66
N SER A 8 22.89 32.86 35.93
CA SER A 8 21.81 32.19 36.68
C SER A 8 20.47 32.08 35.93
N PRO A 9 19.97 33.13 35.24
CA PRO A 9 18.73 33.01 34.46
C PRO A 9 18.88 32.07 33.25
N VAL A 10 20.07 32.02 32.64
CA VAL A 10 20.37 31.16 31.50
C VAL A 10 20.57 29.71 31.96
N GLU A 11 21.32 29.48 33.03
CA GLU A 11 21.48 28.14 33.64
C GLU A 11 20.16 27.57 34.16
N TRP A 12 19.27 28.41 34.69
CA TRP A 12 17.90 28.02 35.04
C TRP A 12 17.08 27.65 33.80
N LEU A 13 17.25 28.38 32.69
CA LEU A 13 16.59 28.10 31.43
C LEU A 13 17.14 26.81 30.80
N ASP A 14 18.45 26.62 30.79
CA ASP A 14 19.16 25.45 30.29
C ASP A 14 18.79 24.22 31.13
N GLY A 15 18.76 24.33 32.46
CA GLY A 15 18.28 23.26 33.34
C GLY A 15 16.79 22.93 33.12
N ARG A 16 15.95 23.91 32.77
CA ARG A 16 14.58 23.65 32.33
C ARG A 16 14.53 23.02 30.94
N LEU A 17 15.33 23.46 29.99
CA LEU A 17 15.37 22.88 28.64
C LEU A 17 15.92 21.45 28.66
N GLU A 18 16.94 21.18 29.48
CA GLU A 18 17.44 19.85 29.77
C GLU A 18 16.40 19.02 30.50
N ALA A 19 15.68 19.53 31.51
CA ALA A 19 14.59 18.81 32.18
C ALA A 19 13.40 18.52 31.24
N TRP A 20 13.10 19.42 30.30
CA TRP A 20 12.11 19.19 29.25
C TRP A 20 12.67 18.22 28.21
N ALA A 21 13.94 18.26 27.83
CA ALA A 21 14.55 17.32 26.88
C ALA A 21 14.76 15.92 27.46
N THR A 22 15.05 15.81 28.76
CA THR A 22 15.17 14.55 29.52
C THR A 22 13.81 14.03 30.01
N GLY A 23 12.82 14.90 30.19
CA GLY A 23 11.41 14.56 30.45
C GLY A 23 10.57 14.31 29.19
N ALA A 24 10.99 14.83 28.02
CA ALA A 24 10.33 14.66 26.73
C ALA A 24 10.88 13.56 25.77
N PRO A 25 11.82 12.66 26.11
CA PRO A 25 12.21 11.62 25.17
C PRO A 25 11.04 10.66 24.92
N LEU A 26 10.16 10.46 25.90
CA LEU A 26 8.92 9.70 25.72
C LEU A 26 7.92 10.47 24.84
N ALA A 27 7.57 11.71 25.19
CA ALA A 27 6.59 12.48 24.43
C ALA A 27 7.00 12.67 22.96
N VAL A 28 8.28 12.99 22.71
CA VAL A 28 8.84 13.09 21.36
C VAL A 28 8.79 11.75 20.65
N ALA A 29 9.18 10.64 21.29
CA ALA A 29 9.09 9.31 20.69
C ALA A 29 7.65 8.92 20.35
N LEU A 30 6.67 9.22 21.21
CA LEU A 30 5.26 8.91 20.95
C LEU A 30 4.68 9.78 19.83
N ILE A 31 5.01 11.07 19.78
CA ILE A 31 4.62 11.95 18.68
C ILE A 31 5.25 11.48 17.37
N ALA A 32 6.55 11.14 17.39
CA ALA A 32 7.24 10.59 16.23
C ALA A 32 6.60 9.28 15.76
N ALA A 33 6.30 8.35 16.68
CA ALA A 33 5.63 7.09 16.36
C ALA A 33 4.22 7.30 15.78
N LEU A 34 3.47 8.26 16.30
CA LEU A 34 2.16 8.65 15.76
C LEU A 34 2.28 9.20 14.35
N LEU A 35 3.20 10.16 14.12
CA LEU A 35 3.42 10.77 12.81
C LEU A 35 3.95 9.76 11.80
N LEU A 36 4.87 8.90 12.21
CA LEU A 36 5.37 7.78 11.40
C LEU A 36 4.24 6.82 11.04
N GLY A 37 3.39 6.43 11.99
CA GLY A 37 2.25 5.54 11.72
C GLY A 37 1.25 6.17 10.76
N LEU A 38 0.95 7.46 10.92
CA LEU A 38 0.05 8.20 10.02
C LEU A 38 0.65 8.37 8.61
N ARG A 39 1.97 8.52 8.51
CA ARG A 39 2.72 8.60 7.24
C ARG A 39 2.85 7.23 6.57
N HIS A 40 2.96 6.15 7.33
CA HIS A 40 3.43 4.83 6.91
C HIS A 40 2.84 4.34 5.58
N ALA A 41 1.52 4.40 5.42
CA ALA A 41 0.85 3.94 4.20
C ALA A 41 1.14 4.79 2.95
N SER A 42 1.83 5.92 3.09
CA SER A 42 2.29 6.76 1.98
C SER A 42 3.62 6.31 1.40
N ASP A 43 4.27 5.32 2.02
CA ASP A 43 5.48 4.74 1.47
C ASP A 43 5.20 4.07 0.10
N PRO A 44 6.19 4.06 -0.82
CA PRO A 44 5.95 3.62 -2.20
C PRO A 44 5.41 2.18 -2.31
N ASP A 45 5.88 1.28 -1.46
CA ASP A 45 5.43 -0.12 -1.39
C ASP A 45 3.94 -0.22 -1.02
N HIS A 46 3.47 0.60 -0.08
CA HIS A 46 2.09 0.65 0.37
C HIS A 46 1.16 1.23 -0.69
N LEU A 47 1.53 2.36 -1.29
CA LEU A 47 0.76 2.97 -2.37
C LEU A 47 0.61 2.01 -3.56
N MET A 48 1.67 1.28 -3.88
CA MET A 48 1.68 0.25 -4.91
C MET A 48 0.77 -0.94 -4.57
N ALA A 49 0.82 -1.42 -3.32
CA ALA A 49 -0.06 -2.47 -2.85
C ALA A 49 -1.53 -2.04 -2.89
N ILE A 50 -1.87 -0.81 -2.47
CA ILE A 50 -3.23 -0.27 -2.53
C ILE A 50 -3.71 -0.17 -3.98
N ALA A 51 -2.89 0.37 -4.88
CA ALA A 51 -3.23 0.50 -6.29
C ALA A 51 -3.55 -0.85 -6.95
N THR A 52 -2.77 -1.90 -6.62
CA THR A 52 -2.96 -3.26 -7.14
C THR A 52 -4.13 -3.99 -6.47
N LEU A 53 -4.26 -3.88 -5.14
CA LEU A 53 -5.35 -4.44 -4.36
C LEU A 53 -6.70 -3.89 -4.77
N GLN A 54 -6.80 -2.60 -5.10
CA GLN A 54 -8.09 -1.98 -5.42
C GLN A 54 -8.37 -1.91 -6.92
N GLY A 55 -7.32 -1.81 -7.75
CA GLY A 55 -7.42 -1.64 -9.19
C GLY A 55 -7.91 -0.24 -9.59
N THR A 56 -8.11 -0.04 -10.90
CA THR A 56 -8.45 1.26 -11.50
C THR A 56 -9.95 1.55 -11.57
N GLY A 57 -10.81 0.59 -11.20
CA GLY A 57 -12.27 0.68 -11.38
C GLY A 57 -13.05 1.47 -10.32
N GLY A 58 -12.36 2.16 -9.40
CA GLY A 58 -13.00 3.02 -8.38
C GLY A 58 -13.98 2.28 -7.47
N ALA A 59 -13.49 1.58 -6.44
CA ALA A 59 -14.38 1.06 -5.39
C ALA A 59 -14.97 2.22 -4.57
N PRO A 60 -16.21 2.12 -4.04
CA PRO A 60 -16.75 3.09 -3.11
C PRO A 60 -15.78 3.34 -1.97
N ALA A 61 -15.47 4.61 -1.65
CA ALA A 61 -14.43 4.97 -0.69
C ALA A 61 -14.56 4.25 0.67
N ARG A 62 -15.79 3.97 1.12
CA ARG A 62 -16.06 3.18 2.34
C ARG A 62 -15.66 1.70 2.22
N GLY A 63 -15.95 1.08 1.08
CA GLY A 63 -15.53 -0.31 0.82
C GLY A 63 -14.02 -0.42 0.70
N ALA A 64 -13.41 0.56 0.03
CA ALA A 64 -11.97 0.73 -0.08
C ALA A 64 -11.29 0.89 1.28
N ALA A 65 -11.80 1.80 2.12
CA ALA A 65 -11.33 2.00 3.49
C ALA A 65 -11.40 0.72 4.32
N ARG A 66 -12.52 -0.02 4.22
CA ARG A 66 -12.71 -1.27 4.98
C ARG A 66 -11.69 -2.33 4.58
N LEU A 67 -11.43 -2.50 3.28
CA LEU A 67 -10.40 -3.43 2.81
C LEU A 67 -9.01 -2.99 3.24
N GLY A 68 -8.71 -1.70 3.15
CA GLY A 68 -7.47 -1.10 3.65
C GLY A 68 -7.26 -1.31 5.14
N ALA A 69 -8.33 -1.20 5.95
CA ALA A 69 -8.28 -1.44 7.38
C ALA A 69 -7.97 -2.92 7.70
N TRP A 70 -8.64 -3.88 7.05
CA TRP A 70 -8.35 -5.31 7.27
C TRP A 70 -6.93 -5.68 6.84
N TRP A 71 -6.47 -5.13 5.72
CA TRP A 71 -5.07 -5.23 5.30
C TRP A 71 -4.12 -4.65 6.35
N GLY A 72 -4.41 -3.45 6.88
CA GLY A 72 -3.62 -2.82 7.93
C GLY A 72 -3.61 -3.58 9.24
N VAL A 73 -4.72 -4.19 9.65
CA VAL A 73 -4.73 -5.03 10.86
C VAL A 73 -3.79 -6.23 10.71
N GLY A 74 -3.75 -6.88 9.54
CA GLY A 74 -2.80 -7.96 9.28
C GLY A 74 -1.35 -7.50 9.29
N HIS A 75 -1.07 -6.34 8.69
CA HIS A 75 0.25 -5.71 8.70
C HIS A 75 0.71 -5.37 10.13
N ALA A 76 -0.14 -4.68 10.90
CA ALA A 76 0.12 -4.31 12.29
C ALA A 76 0.31 -5.54 13.19
N THR A 77 -0.41 -6.63 12.94
CA THR A 77 -0.25 -7.90 13.68
C THR A 77 1.17 -8.43 13.50
N THR A 78 1.70 -8.38 12.29
CA THR A 78 3.08 -8.83 12.01
C THR A 78 4.11 -7.90 12.63
N MET A 79 3.89 -6.58 12.54
CA MET A 79 4.72 -5.57 13.22
C MET A 79 4.80 -5.82 14.72
N VAL A 80 3.68 -6.11 15.38
CA VAL A 80 3.66 -6.39 16.82
C VAL A 80 4.31 -7.74 17.12
N ALA A 81 3.99 -8.79 16.35
CA ALA A 81 4.51 -10.13 16.56
C ALA A 81 6.04 -10.21 16.40
N ILE A 82 6.62 -9.43 15.49
CA ILE A 82 8.08 -9.36 15.27
C ILE A 82 8.72 -8.28 16.14
N GLY A 83 8.07 -7.12 16.26
CA GLY A 83 8.59 -5.96 16.97
C GLY A 83 8.72 -6.18 18.47
N VAL A 84 7.80 -6.91 19.10
CA VAL A 84 7.88 -7.19 20.54
C VAL A 84 9.14 -8.00 20.89
N PRO A 85 9.41 -9.16 20.25
CA PRO A 85 10.67 -9.88 20.43
C PRO A 85 11.91 -9.05 20.08
N LEU A 86 11.84 -8.25 19.01
CA LEU A 86 12.96 -7.41 18.57
C LEU A 86 13.36 -6.39 19.65
N ILE A 87 12.38 -5.71 20.23
CA ILE A 87 12.57 -4.74 21.32
C ILE A 87 13.09 -5.44 22.57
N ALA A 88 12.59 -6.64 22.89
CA ALA A 88 13.06 -7.43 24.03
C ALA A 88 14.55 -7.84 23.92
N LEU A 89 15.07 -7.98 22.71
CA LEU A 89 16.45 -8.36 22.41
C LEU A 89 17.39 -7.15 22.20
N ASP A 90 16.96 -5.93 22.57
CA ASP A 90 17.66 -4.66 22.31
C ASP A 90 18.05 -4.48 20.83
N GLY A 91 17.25 -5.00 19.88
CA GLY A 91 17.57 -4.91 18.45
C GLY A 91 18.83 -5.68 18.04
N ARG A 92 19.38 -6.57 18.87
CA ARG A 92 20.56 -7.41 18.55
C ARG A 92 20.17 -8.57 17.63
N LEU A 93 19.69 -8.27 16.43
CA LEU A 93 19.57 -9.27 15.38
C LEU A 93 20.97 -9.60 14.85
N PRO A 94 21.35 -10.89 14.75
CA PRO A 94 22.57 -11.28 14.07
C PRO A 94 22.56 -10.74 12.63
N ALA A 95 23.63 -10.07 12.20
CA ALA A 95 23.74 -9.47 10.85
C ALA A 95 23.29 -10.40 9.69
N PRO A 96 23.53 -11.73 9.73
CA PRO A 96 23.03 -12.63 8.69
C PRO A 96 21.49 -12.68 8.64
N VAL A 97 20.82 -12.69 9.79
CA VAL A 97 19.35 -12.79 9.87
C VAL A 97 18.70 -11.54 9.27
N GLN A 98 19.26 -10.36 9.56
CA GLN A 98 18.81 -9.11 8.98
C GLN A 98 18.98 -9.10 7.45
N ALA A 99 20.16 -9.47 6.95
CA ALA A 99 20.42 -9.51 5.50
C ALA A 99 19.50 -10.52 4.76
N TRP A 100 19.22 -11.67 5.37
CA TRP A 100 18.28 -12.65 4.80
C TRP A 100 16.84 -12.14 4.78
N ALA A 101 16.40 -11.46 5.84
CA ALA A 101 15.07 -10.86 5.87
C ALA A 101 14.91 -9.82 4.75
N GLU A 102 15.84 -8.87 4.66
CA GLU A 102 15.84 -7.81 3.63
C GLU A 102 15.85 -8.40 2.19
N ARG A 103 16.62 -9.46 1.94
CA ARG A 103 16.61 -10.16 0.64
C ARG A 103 15.28 -10.86 0.35
N LEU A 104 14.68 -11.53 1.34
CA LEU A 104 13.38 -12.19 1.19
C LEU A 104 12.28 -11.18 0.82
N VAL A 105 12.32 -10.01 1.46
CA VAL A 105 11.43 -8.88 1.17
C VAL A 105 11.56 -8.44 -0.28
N GLY A 106 12.79 -8.19 -0.74
CA GLY A 106 13.02 -7.75 -2.11
C GLY A 106 12.52 -8.75 -3.16
N VAL A 107 12.74 -10.06 -2.92
CA VAL A 107 12.22 -11.14 -3.78
C VAL A 107 10.68 -11.14 -3.81
N LEU A 108 10.03 -10.96 -2.66
CA LEU A 108 8.57 -10.91 -2.58
C LEU A 108 7.98 -9.74 -3.37
N ILE A 109 8.59 -8.56 -3.28
CA ILE A 109 8.17 -7.37 -4.05
C ILE A 109 8.22 -7.66 -5.56
N VAL A 110 9.33 -8.23 -6.04
CA VAL A 110 9.48 -8.62 -7.45
C VAL A 110 8.39 -9.62 -7.86
N ALA A 111 8.16 -10.66 -7.05
CA ALA A 111 7.16 -11.68 -7.34
C ALA A 111 5.73 -11.12 -7.42
N LEU A 112 5.35 -10.24 -6.51
CA LEU A 112 4.04 -9.58 -6.50
C LEU A 112 3.87 -8.65 -7.70
N ALA A 113 4.91 -7.88 -8.05
CA ALA A 113 4.90 -6.99 -9.21
C ALA A 113 4.75 -7.78 -10.53
N LEU A 114 5.50 -8.87 -10.69
CA LEU A 114 5.37 -9.76 -11.85
C LEU A 114 3.99 -10.41 -11.93
N ARG A 115 3.43 -10.86 -10.81
CA ARG A 115 2.07 -11.42 -10.76
C ARG A 115 1.01 -10.39 -11.14
N ALA A 116 1.16 -9.14 -10.70
CA ALA A 116 0.28 -8.04 -11.07
C ALA A 116 0.36 -7.75 -12.59
N ALA A 117 1.58 -7.65 -13.13
CA ALA A 117 1.83 -7.47 -14.55
C ALA A 117 1.23 -8.62 -15.39
N ALA A 118 1.45 -9.88 -15.00
CA ALA A 118 0.92 -11.05 -15.69
C ALA A 118 -0.61 -11.13 -15.64
N ARG A 119 -1.25 -10.71 -14.54
CA ARG A 119 -2.72 -10.56 -14.48
C ARG A 119 -3.21 -9.48 -15.43
N TRP A 120 -2.52 -8.35 -15.47
CA TRP A 120 -2.86 -7.23 -16.31
C TRP A 120 -2.70 -7.58 -17.81
N TRP A 121 -1.61 -8.27 -18.21
CA TRP A 121 -1.38 -8.81 -19.56
C TRP A 121 -2.47 -9.80 -20.00
N ARG A 122 -2.77 -10.81 -19.16
CA ARG A 122 -3.82 -11.80 -19.43
C ARG A 122 -5.20 -11.17 -19.56
N GLY A 123 -5.49 -10.14 -18.76
CA GLY A 123 -6.71 -9.37 -18.87
C GLY A 123 -6.77 -8.52 -20.15
N ARG A 124 -5.63 -8.05 -20.69
CA ARG A 124 -5.58 -7.37 -21.99
C ARG A 124 -5.84 -8.36 -23.13
N ALA A 125 -5.18 -9.51 -23.11
CA ALA A 125 -5.35 -10.57 -24.11
C ALA A 125 -6.81 -11.07 -24.17
N ALA A 126 -7.40 -11.41 -23.02
CA ALA A 126 -8.80 -11.87 -22.95
C ALA A 126 -9.83 -10.81 -23.39
N ARG A 127 -9.46 -9.52 -23.46
CA ARG A 127 -10.31 -8.43 -23.98
C ARG A 127 -10.06 -8.12 -25.45
N ALA A 128 -8.87 -8.46 -25.96
CA ALA A 128 -8.59 -8.42 -27.39
C ALA A 128 -9.33 -9.56 -28.12
N ASP A 129 -9.53 -10.69 -27.43
CA ASP A 129 -10.29 -11.84 -27.91
C ASP A 129 -11.81 -11.71 -27.67
N ASP A 130 -12.29 -10.56 -27.16
CA ASP A 130 -13.73 -10.35 -26.89
C ASP A 130 -14.51 -10.18 -28.22
N PRO A 131 -15.40 -11.12 -28.57
CA PRO A 131 -16.08 -11.14 -29.86
C PRO A 131 -16.93 -9.89 -30.11
N VAL A 132 -17.34 -9.16 -29.07
CA VAL A 132 -18.09 -7.90 -29.19
C VAL A 132 -17.21 -6.75 -29.70
N ILE A 133 -15.92 -6.73 -29.37
CA ILE A 133 -14.96 -5.74 -29.89
C ILE A 133 -14.52 -6.13 -31.30
N ALA A 134 -14.32 -7.42 -31.56
CA ALA A 134 -14.03 -7.94 -32.90
C ALA A 134 -15.17 -7.66 -33.89
N ALA A 135 -16.43 -7.86 -33.47
CA ALA A 135 -17.61 -7.57 -34.29
C ALA A 135 -17.76 -6.07 -34.59
N ARG A 136 -17.54 -5.18 -33.62
CA ARG A 136 -17.55 -3.73 -33.86
C ARG A 136 -16.44 -3.28 -34.81
N GLY A 137 -15.24 -3.88 -34.71
CA GLY A 137 -14.15 -3.61 -35.64
C GLY A 137 -14.47 -4.04 -37.07
N ALA A 138 -15.18 -5.16 -37.23
CA ALA A 138 -15.67 -5.63 -38.52
C ALA A 138 -16.79 -4.73 -39.08
N ASP A 139 -17.72 -4.25 -38.25
CA ASP A 139 -18.79 -3.31 -38.66
C ASP A 139 -18.22 -1.99 -39.20
N PHE A 140 -17.15 -1.45 -38.59
CA PHE A 140 -16.47 -0.25 -39.09
C PHE A 140 -15.67 -0.50 -40.38
N ALA A 141 -15.13 -1.71 -40.57
CA ALA A 141 -14.44 -2.09 -41.80
C ALA A 141 -15.42 -2.30 -42.97
N ASP A 142 -16.63 -2.83 -42.69
CA ASP A 142 -17.66 -3.06 -43.71
C ASP A 142 -18.47 -1.78 -44.04
N ALA A 143 -18.55 -0.83 -43.10
CA ALA A 143 -19.17 0.49 -43.31
C ALA A 143 -18.45 1.38 -44.35
N GLY A 144 -17.23 1.04 -44.75
CA GLY A 144 -16.49 1.73 -45.81
C GLY A 144 -16.92 1.37 -47.24
N THR A 145 -17.79 0.37 -47.44
CA THR A 145 -18.08 -0.17 -48.79
C THR A 145 -19.56 -0.24 -49.18
N ARG A 146 -20.51 0.16 -48.32
CA ARG A 146 -21.95 0.17 -48.68
C ARG A 146 -22.56 1.57 -48.61
N ALA A 147 -23.01 2.05 -49.77
CA ALA A 147 -23.96 3.16 -49.86
C ALA A 147 -25.29 2.77 -49.18
N PRO A 148 -26.02 3.72 -48.55
CA PRO A 148 -27.20 3.39 -47.78
C PRO A 148 -28.38 3.14 -48.75
N ALA A 149 -28.71 1.87 -48.98
CA ALA A 149 -30.03 1.48 -49.46
C ALA A 149 -30.94 1.38 -48.23
N GLY A 150 -32.01 2.18 -48.23
CA GLY A 150 -32.98 2.21 -47.14
C GLY A 150 -33.78 0.92 -47.09
N GLU A 151 -33.81 0.28 -45.92
CA GLU A 151 -34.82 -0.71 -45.57
C GLU A 151 -34.93 -0.80 -44.05
N GLY A 152 -36.11 -0.50 -43.54
CA GLY A 152 -36.43 -0.59 -42.12
C GLY A 152 -36.48 -2.05 -41.70
N ILE A 153 -35.51 -2.47 -40.89
CA ILE A 153 -35.54 -3.78 -40.23
C ILE A 153 -35.96 -3.57 -38.78
N ALA A 154 -37.21 -3.94 -38.49
CA ALA A 154 -37.72 -4.09 -37.14
C ALA A 154 -36.90 -5.17 -36.41
N ALA A 155 -36.06 -4.75 -35.47
CA ALA A 155 -35.31 -5.65 -34.61
C ALA A 155 -36.25 -6.27 -33.56
N ASP A 156 -36.71 -7.51 -33.81
CA ASP A 156 -37.30 -8.40 -32.80
C ASP A 156 -36.26 -8.65 -31.69
N ARG A 157 -36.31 -7.85 -30.62
CA ARG A 157 -35.53 -8.09 -29.40
C ARG A 157 -36.20 -9.18 -28.60
N ARG A 158 -35.89 -10.44 -28.92
CA ARG A 158 -36.09 -11.53 -27.96
C ARG A 158 -35.10 -11.35 -26.81
N PRO A 159 -35.53 -11.36 -25.54
CA PRO A 159 -34.61 -11.34 -24.41
C PRO A 159 -33.81 -12.65 -24.45
N ALA A 160 -32.50 -12.54 -24.70
CA ALA A 160 -31.60 -13.66 -24.62
C ALA A 160 -31.72 -14.32 -23.24
N ALA A 161 -32.06 -15.60 -23.22
CA ALA A 161 -32.16 -16.42 -22.04
C ALA A 161 -30.88 -16.30 -21.20
N GLY A 162 -31.07 -16.25 -19.87
CA GLY A 162 -30.05 -15.88 -18.90
C GLY A 162 -28.76 -16.69 -19.01
N VAL A 163 -27.76 -16.10 -19.67
CA VAL A 163 -26.36 -16.44 -19.44
C VAL A 163 -26.01 -15.75 -18.13
N ALA A 164 -25.95 -16.53 -17.05
CA ALA A 164 -25.40 -16.04 -15.78
C ALA A 164 -24.03 -15.42 -16.09
N PRO A 165 -23.77 -14.15 -15.68
CA PRO A 165 -22.48 -13.53 -15.95
C PRO A 165 -21.38 -14.44 -15.39
N PRO A 166 -20.26 -14.64 -16.13
CA PRO A 166 -19.17 -15.48 -15.66
C PRO A 166 -18.78 -15.04 -14.27
N ALA A 167 -18.58 -16.00 -13.35
CA ALA A 167 -18.19 -15.74 -11.98
C ALA A 167 -17.02 -14.74 -11.99
N GLY A 168 -17.31 -13.51 -11.54
CA GLY A 168 -16.31 -12.44 -11.50
C GLY A 168 -15.10 -12.89 -10.69
N PRO A 169 -13.92 -12.28 -10.91
CA PRO A 169 -12.73 -12.60 -10.13
C PRO A 169 -13.07 -12.55 -8.63
N PRO A 170 -12.47 -13.44 -7.81
CA PRO A 170 -12.86 -13.62 -6.42
C PRO A 170 -13.00 -12.27 -5.72
N SER A 171 -14.17 -12.08 -5.10
CA SER A 171 -14.45 -10.92 -4.28
C SER A 171 -13.31 -10.75 -3.27
N ARG A 172 -12.77 -9.55 -3.20
CA ARG A 172 -11.65 -9.22 -2.30
C ARG A 172 -12.21 -9.23 -0.88
N THR A 173 -12.14 -10.38 -0.22
CA THR A 173 -12.70 -10.53 1.13
C THR A 173 -11.80 -9.83 2.16
N PRO A 174 -12.37 -9.34 3.28
CA PRO A 174 -11.62 -8.91 4.45
C PRO A 174 -10.51 -9.88 4.86
N LEU A 175 -10.80 -11.18 4.85
CA LEU A 175 -9.84 -12.23 5.22
C LEU A 175 -8.66 -12.29 4.24
N ALA A 176 -8.91 -12.20 2.94
CA ALA A 176 -7.83 -12.15 1.95
C ALA A 176 -6.98 -10.89 2.12
N ALA A 177 -7.60 -9.74 2.39
CA ALA A 177 -6.88 -8.50 2.66
C ALA A 177 -6.01 -8.61 3.92
N PHE A 178 -6.54 -9.18 5.01
CA PHE A 178 -5.78 -9.45 6.23
C PHE A 178 -4.58 -10.38 5.98
N ALA A 179 -4.77 -11.49 5.26
CA ALA A 179 -3.68 -12.42 4.96
C ALA A 179 -2.58 -11.78 4.12
N ILE A 180 -2.95 -10.95 3.14
CA ILE A 180 -1.99 -10.14 2.38
C ILE A 180 -1.28 -9.15 3.31
N GLY A 181 -1.98 -8.58 4.28
CA GLY A 181 -1.44 -7.69 5.29
C GLY A 181 -0.38 -8.36 6.14
N VAL A 182 -0.64 -9.57 6.61
CA VAL A 182 0.32 -10.38 7.37
C VAL A 182 1.58 -10.63 6.55
N LEU A 183 1.42 -11.15 5.32
CA LEU A 183 2.55 -11.42 4.43
C LEU A 183 3.34 -10.15 4.07
N HIS A 184 2.63 -9.04 3.90
CA HIS A 184 3.24 -7.75 3.59
C HIS A 184 3.91 -7.12 4.81
N GLY A 185 3.43 -7.33 6.03
CA GLY A 185 4.07 -6.84 7.27
C GLY A 185 5.40 -7.52 7.58
N LEU A 186 5.66 -8.70 7.01
CA LEU A 186 7.00 -9.30 6.97
C LEU A 186 7.94 -8.59 5.98
N ALA A 187 7.38 -7.74 5.11
CA ALA A 187 8.06 -7.08 4.01
C ALA A 187 7.99 -5.55 4.08
N GLY A 188 8.85 -4.89 3.30
CA GLY A 188 8.80 -3.45 3.07
C GLY A 188 9.40 -2.58 4.18
N THR A 189 8.97 -1.32 4.20
CA THR A 189 9.51 -0.27 5.09
C THR A 189 9.20 -0.49 6.57
N GLY A 190 8.24 -1.36 6.90
CA GLY A 190 7.88 -1.66 8.28
C GLY A 190 9.03 -2.24 9.11
N ALA A 191 9.91 -3.04 8.51
CA ALA A 191 11.10 -3.57 9.19
C ALA A 191 12.06 -2.45 9.63
N ILE A 192 12.23 -1.41 8.80
CA ILE A 192 13.04 -0.24 9.12
C ILE A 192 12.44 0.52 10.30
N VAL A 193 11.11 0.68 10.32
CA VAL A 193 10.44 1.32 11.46
C VAL A 193 10.63 0.52 12.74
N LEU A 194 10.52 -0.81 12.70
CA LEU A 194 10.78 -1.65 13.88
C LEU A 194 12.22 -1.50 14.40
N LEU A 195 13.21 -1.38 13.50
CA LEU A 195 14.60 -1.12 13.89
C LEU A 195 14.76 0.26 14.54
N VAL A 196 14.11 1.30 14.00
CA VAL A 196 14.12 2.64 14.60
C VAL A 196 13.46 2.63 15.99
N LEU A 197 12.34 1.92 16.16
CA LEU A 197 11.68 1.78 17.45
C LEU A 197 12.52 0.97 18.44
N ALA A 198 13.19 -0.09 18.00
CA ALA A 198 14.07 -0.91 18.83
C ALA A 198 15.35 -0.17 19.26
N ALA A 199 15.77 0.85 18.51
CA ALA A 199 16.90 1.71 18.85
C ALA A 199 16.54 2.82 19.85
N LEU A 200 15.28 2.91 20.30
CA LEU A 200 14.88 3.88 21.32
C LEU A 200 15.59 3.60 22.65
N PRO A 201 15.98 4.66 23.40
CA PRO A 201 16.86 4.55 24.56
C PRO A 201 16.27 3.78 25.75
N SER A 202 14.97 3.48 25.72
CA SER A 202 14.26 2.72 26.76
C SER A 202 13.34 1.71 26.11
N THR A 203 13.44 0.45 26.57
CA THR A 203 12.56 -0.66 26.16
C THR A 203 11.08 -0.32 26.38
N ALA A 204 10.75 0.37 27.48
CA ALA A 204 9.37 0.80 27.74
C ALA A 204 8.89 1.85 26.73
N THR A 205 9.76 2.81 26.37
CA THR A 205 9.46 3.81 25.34
C THR A 205 9.29 3.15 23.98
N ALA A 206 10.10 2.14 23.65
CA ALA A 206 9.98 1.37 22.41
C ALA A 206 8.64 0.62 22.32
N TYR A 207 8.20 -0.05 23.40
CA TYR A 207 6.90 -0.72 23.42
C TYR A 207 5.73 0.26 23.31
N LEU A 208 5.77 1.38 24.04
CA LEU A 208 4.72 2.40 23.94
C LEU A 208 4.68 3.02 22.53
N ALA A 209 5.84 3.27 21.93
CA ALA A 209 5.94 3.75 20.56
C ALA A 209 5.37 2.72 19.56
N LEU A 210 5.65 1.43 19.73
CA LEU A 210 5.05 0.36 18.90
C LEU A 210 3.53 0.31 19.05
N LEU A 211 3.01 0.43 20.28
CA LEU A 211 1.58 0.47 20.58
C LEU A 211 0.87 1.70 19.97
N VAL A 212 1.58 2.80 19.77
CA VAL A 212 1.06 4.00 19.07
C VAL A 212 1.17 3.83 17.56
N PHE A 213 2.32 3.38 17.07
CA PHE A 213 2.61 3.24 15.65
C PHE A 213 1.67 2.24 14.97
N ALA A 214 1.49 1.05 15.55
CA ALA A 214 0.72 -0.04 14.98
C ALA A 214 -0.73 0.38 14.61
N PRO A 215 -1.57 0.92 15.52
CA PRO A 215 -2.91 1.35 15.16
C PRO A 215 -2.92 2.55 14.20
N MET A 216 -1.95 3.47 14.30
CA MET A 216 -1.87 4.60 13.38
C MET A 216 -1.53 4.15 11.95
N SER A 217 -0.75 3.08 11.78
CA SER A 217 -0.51 2.44 10.48
C SER A 217 -1.80 1.86 9.86
N VAL A 218 -2.70 1.31 10.68
CA VAL A 218 -4.02 0.84 10.22
C VAL A 218 -4.88 2.01 9.75
N VAL A 219 -4.87 3.10 10.53
CA VAL A 219 -5.60 4.34 10.19
C VAL A 219 -5.09 4.92 8.88
N SER A 220 -3.77 5.01 8.69
CA SER A 220 -3.19 5.52 7.45
C SER A 220 -3.50 4.64 6.25
N MET A 221 -3.39 3.31 6.37
CA MET A 221 -3.75 2.38 5.31
C MET A 221 -5.24 2.47 4.92
N ALA A 222 -6.13 2.60 5.90
CA ALA A 222 -7.55 2.81 5.63
C ALA A 222 -7.80 4.15 4.92
N ALA A 223 -7.14 5.23 5.35
CA ALA A 223 -7.25 6.57 4.77
C ALA A 223 -6.72 6.62 3.33
N CYS A 224 -5.51 6.11 3.07
CA CYS A 224 -4.92 6.03 1.74
C CYS A 224 -5.77 5.15 0.81
N SER A 225 -6.33 4.04 1.33
CA SER A 225 -7.23 3.19 0.55
C SER A 225 -8.53 3.91 0.20
N ALA A 226 -9.12 4.66 1.13
CA ALA A 226 -10.30 5.48 0.89
C ALA A 226 -10.03 6.56 -0.17
N ALA A 227 -8.90 7.26 -0.04
CA ALA A 227 -8.44 8.28 -0.97
C ALA A 227 -8.24 7.69 -2.38
N TRP A 228 -7.63 6.51 -2.48
CA TRP A 228 -7.48 5.79 -3.74
C TRP A 228 -8.83 5.40 -4.37
N GLY A 229 -9.76 4.85 -3.58
CA GLY A 229 -11.10 4.50 -4.07
C GLY A 229 -11.86 5.71 -4.61
N TRP A 230 -11.78 6.83 -3.89
CA TRP A 230 -12.36 8.10 -4.30
C TRP A 230 -11.71 8.68 -5.56
N LEU A 231 -10.38 8.69 -5.64
CA LEU A 231 -9.63 9.22 -6.78
C LEU A 231 -9.81 8.35 -8.02
N GLY A 232 -9.76 7.03 -7.88
CA GLY A 232 -10.00 6.08 -8.96
C GLY A 232 -11.40 6.22 -9.56
N GLY A 233 -12.41 6.56 -8.75
CA GLY A 233 -13.75 6.89 -9.24
C GLY A 233 -13.81 8.15 -10.12
N ARG A 234 -12.81 9.04 -10.03
CA ARG A 234 -12.71 10.29 -10.82
C ARG A 234 -11.77 10.18 -12.01
N VAL A 235 -10.66 9.48 -11.85
CA VAL A 235 -9.61 9.33 -12.88
C VAL A 235 -9.97 8.26 -13.92
N SER A 236 -10.82 7.27 -13.58
CA SER A 236 -11.13 6.12 -14.45
C SER A 236 -12.10 6.36 -15.61
N ARG A 237 -12.23 7.60 -16.10
CA ARG A 237 -13.01 7.85 -17.33
C ARG A 237 -12.28 7.43 -18.61
N SER A 238 -10.95 7.37 -18.62
CA SER A 238 -10.19 6.98 -19.82
C SER A 238 -9.38 5.69 -19.63
N ARG A 239 -9.53 4.77 -20.60
CA ARG A 239 -8.87 3.44 -20.59
C ARG A 239 -7.35 3.54 -20.70
N LEU A 240 -6.86 4.52 -21.47
CA LEU A 240 -5.43 4.77 -21.68
C LEU A 240 -4.70 5.11 -20.38
N VAL A 241 -5.30 5.97 -19.54
CA VAL A 241 -4.70 6.41 -18.27
C VAL A 241 -4.59 5.24 -17.28
N GLY A 242 -5.59 4.36 -17.23
CA GLY A 242 -5.54 3.17 -16.38
C GLY A 242 -4.43 2.18 -16.79
N ASP A 243 -4.24 1.99 -18.09
CA ASP A 243 -3.21 1.09 -18.63
C ASP A 243 -1.79 1.65 -18.44
N VAL A 244 -1.59 2.94 -18.71
CA VAL A 244 -0.29 3.61 -18.48
C VAL A 244 0.07 3.56 -17.00
N PHE A 245 -0.89 3.85 -16.12
CA PHE A 245 -0.65 3.80 -14.67
C PHE A 245 -0.27 2.39 -14.22
N ALA A 246 -1.00 1.35 -14.65
CA ALA A 246 -0.71 -0.03 -14.26
C ALA A 246 0.68 -0.50 -14.72
N VAL A 247 1.09 -0.16 -15.95
CA VAL A 247 2.41 -0.51 -16.50
C VAL A 247 3.52 0.27 -15.79
N ALA A 248 3.36 1.57 -15.60
CA ALA A 248 4.36 2.41 -14.93
C ALA A 248 4.57 1.96 -13.47
N ALA A 249 3.47 1.73 -12.75
CA ALA A 249 3.48 1.27 -11.37
C ALA A 249 4.13 -0.13 -11.25
N SER A 250 3.82 -1.06 -12.15
CA SER A 250 4.43 -2.40 -12.15
C SER A 250 5.92 -2.37 -12.50
N SER A 251 6.32 -1.55 -13.47
CA SER A 251 7.72 -1.41 -13.90
C SER A 251 8.57 -0.78 -12.79
N PHE A 252 8.05 0.25 -12.12
CA PHE A 252 8.70 0.88 -10.98
C PHE A 252 8.88 -0.11 -9.83
N ALA A 253 7.85 -0.89 -9.49
CA ALA A 253 7.94 -1.89 -8.42
C ALA A 253 8.97 -2.98 -8.71
N VAL A 254 9.09 -3.45 -9.96
CA VAL A 254 10.14 -4.39 -10.38
C VAL A 254 11.53 -3.76 -10.26
N ALA A 255 11.71 -2.54 -10.79
CA ALA A 255 13.00 -1.84 -10.74
C ALA A 255 13.45 -1.59 -9.30
N PHE A 256 12.55 -1.14 -8.43
CA PHE A 256 12.81 -0.95 -7.01
C PHE A 256 13.16 -2.27 -6.31
N GLY A 257 12.39 -3.34 -6.54
CA GLY A 257 12.65 -4.65 -5.94
C GLY A 257 14.01 -5.22 -6.35
N VAL A 258 14.37 -5.12 -7.64
CA VAL A 258 15.67 -5.58 -8.14
C VAL A 258 16.83 -4.79 -7.54
N TRP A 259 16.72 -3.45 -7.49
CA TRP A 259 17.74 -2.60 -6.87
C TRP A 259 17.89 -2.91 -5.38
N TYR A 260 16.77 -3.06 -4.66
CA TYR A 260 16.77 -3.33 -3.23
C TYR A 260 17.44 -4.68 -2.90
N VAL A 261 17.15 -5.74 -3.66
CA VAL A 261 17.85 -7.03 -3.51
C VAL A 261 19.34 -6.90 -3.78
N ALA A 262 19.74 -6.09 -4.77
CA ALA A 262 21.14 -5.92 -5.14
C ALA A 262 21.94 -5.03 -4.16
N ALA A 263 21.26 -4.18 -3.41
CA ALA A 263 21.88 -3.23 -2.47
C ALA A 263 22.14 -3.82 -1.07
N VAL A 264 21.65 -5.04 -0.79
CA VAL A 264 21.70 -5.75 0.51
C VAL A 264 22.57 -7.01 0.43
#